data_AF-A0A3M1A8G5-F1
#
_entry.id   AF-A0A3M1A8G5-F1
#
_cell.length_a   1.000
_cell.length_b   1.000
_cell.length_c   1.000
_cell.angle_alpha   90.00
_cell.angle_beta   90.00
_cell.angle_gamma   90.00
#
_symmetry.space_group_name_H-M   'P 1'
#
loop_
_entity.id
_entity.type
_entity.pdbx_description
1 polymer ?
#
loop_
_entity_poly.entity_id
_entity_poly.type
_entity_poly.pdbx_seq_one_letter_code
_entity_poly.pdbx_strand_id
1 'polypeptide(L)' 'FHLAEDSPDFPFYLKDQETGSQWNILGKAVSGSLSGTKLNPTLSYNAYWFAWAVFYPDTQIYSD' A
#
# COMPACT_ATOMS: atom_id res chain seq x y z
N PHE A 1 8.95 4.59 0.33
CA PHE A 1 8.14 4.13 1.48
C PHE A 1 8.78 2.88 2.07
N HIS A 2 8.64 2.67 3.38
CA HIS A 2 8.93 1.41 4.07
C HIS A 2 7.80 1.13 5.07
N LEU A 3 7.66 -0.10 5.56
CA LEU A 3 6.74 -0.38 6.66
C LEU A 3 7.18 0.44 7.88
N ALA A 4 6.23 1.11 8.53
CA ALA A 4 6.53 1.81 9.77
C ALA A 4 6.89 0.79 10.86
N GLU A 5 8.06 0.93 11.47
CA GLU A 5 8.60 -0.01 12.47
C GLU A 5 7.64 -0.23 13.65
N ASP A 6 6.89 0.81 14.04
CA ASP A 6 5.94 0.80 15.15
C ASP A 6 4.58 0.18 14.78
N SER A 7 4.43 -0.36 13.56
CA SER A 7 3.17 -0.91 13.03
C SER A 7 3.33 -2.40 12.66
N PRO A 8 3.51 -3.30 13.65
CA PRO A 8 3.79 -4.70 13.37
C PRO A 8 2.58 -5.48 12.80
N ASP A 9 1.36 -4.99 13.02
CA ASP A 9 0.12 -5.70 12.64
C ASP A 9 -0.81 -4.87 11.75
N PHE A 10 -1.71 -5.57 11.05
CA PHE A 10 -2.72 -4.94 10.20
C PHE A 10 -3.75 -4.14 11.04
N PRO A 11 -4.13 -2.92 10.61
CA PRO A 11 -3.68 -2.25 9.39
C PRO A 11 -2.26 -1.67 9.54
N PHE A 12 -1.37 -2.05 8.61
CA PHE A 12 -0.01 -1.56 8.59
C PHE A 12 0.05 -0.11 8.07
N TYR A 13 1.01 0.66 8.58
CA TYR A 13 1.34 1.98 8.06
C TYR A 13 2.63 1.97 7.23
N LEU A 14 2.68 2.85 6.24
CA LEU A 14 3.87 3.10 5.43
C LEU A 14 4.49 4.42 5.84
N LYS A 15 5.82 4.46 6.00
CA LYS A 15 6.57 5.69 6.24
C LYS A 15 7.30 6.12 4.97
N ASP A 16 7.10 7.35 4.53
CA ASP A 16 7.86 7.92 3.41
C ASP A 16 9.28 8.35 3.86
N GLN A 17 10.23 8.39 2.92
CA GLN A 17 11.63 8.72 3.22
C GLN A 17 11.90 10.23 3.20
N GLU A 18 11.08 11.00 2.48
CA GLU A 18 11.32 12.42 2.22
C GLU A 18 10.91 13.29 3.41
N THR A 19 9.76 13.02 3.99
CA THR A 19 9.16 13.77 5.10
C THR A 19 9.07 12.96 6.39
N GLY A 20 9.17 11.63 6.30
CA GLY A 20 9.00 10.74 7.45
C GLY A 20 7.55 10.61 7.93
N SER A 21 6.57 11.10 7.16
CA SER A 21 5.15 10.98 7.51
C SER A 21 4.70 9.53 7.41
N GLN A 22 3.73 9.14 8.24
CA GLN A 22 3.11 7.81 8.18
C GLN A 22 1.78 7.87 7.45
N TRP A 23 1.52 6.87 6.62
CA TRP A 23 0.41 6.80 5.69
C TRP A 23 -0.33 5.48 5.84
N ASN A 24 -1.66 5.52 5.83
CA ASN A 24 -2.45 4.30 5.71
C ASN A 24 -2.50 3.82 4.24
N ILE A 25 -3.00 2.60 4.02
CA ILE A 25 -3.07 1.99 2.68
C ILE A 25 -3.94 2.76 1.67
N LEU A 26 -4.80 3.66 2.15
CA LEU A 26 -5.67 4.51 1.32
C LEU A 26 -4.99 5.84 0.94
N GLY A 27 -3.73 6.03 1.29
CA GLY A 27 -2.96 7.23 0.97
C GLY A 27 -3.29 8.44 1.85
N LYS A 28 -3.87 8.24 3.04
CA LYS A 28 -4.06 9.30 4.04
C LYS A 28 -2.87 9.36 5.00
N ALA A 29 -2.26 10.52 5.14
CA ALA A 29 -1.25 10.77 6.17
C ALA A 29 -1.92 10.81 7.55
N VAL A 30 -1.49 9.93 8.44
CA VAL A 30 -2.03 9.79 9.81
C VAL A 30 -1.14 10.45 10.86
N SER A 31 0.14 10.67 10.55
CA SER A 31 1.11 11.35 11.41
C SER A 31 2.24 11.98 10.59
N GLY A 32 3.04 12.84 11.22
CA GLY A 32 4.12 13.58 10.56
C GLY A 32 3.70 14.94 10.01
N SER A 33 4.61 15.61 9.31
CA SER A 33 4.41 16.98 8.79
C SER A 33 3.27 17.09 7.79
N LEU A 34 2.91 15.98 7.12
CA LEU A 34 1.82 15.92 6.15
C LEU A 34 0.50 15.42 6.73
N SER A 35 0.39 15.22 8.06
CA SER A 35 -0.82 14.68 8.70
C SER A 35 -2.12 15.37 8.25
N GLY A 36 -3.14 14.57 7.95
CA GLY A 36 -4.43 15.03 7.42
C GLY A 36 -4.48 15.17 5.90
N THR A 37 -3.32 15.19 5.23
CA THR A 37 -3.24 15.20 3.75
C THR A 37 -3.65 13.85 3.17
N LYS A 38 -4.11 13.87 1.92
CA LYS A 38 -4.45 12.67 1.15
C LYS A 38 -3.74 12.70 -0.21
N LEU A 39 -3.10 11.60 -0.59
CA LEU A 39 -2.51 11.42 -1.92
C LEU A 39 -3.62 11.31 -2.98
N ASN A 40 -3.31 11.74 -4.20
CA ASN A 40 -4.16 11.45 -5.34
C ASN A 40 -4.14 9.95 -5.61
N PRO A 41 -5.29 9.27 -5.63
CA PRO A 41 -5.34 7.85 -5.93
C PRO A 41 -4.90 7.60 -7.37
N THR A 42 -4.05 6.59 -7.56
CA THR A 42 -3.74 6.05 -8.89
C THR A 42 -4.71 4.92 -9.24
N LEU A 43 -4.70 4.48 -10.49
CA LEU A 43 -5.44 3.30 -10.91
C LEU A 43 -4.86 2.06 -10.20
N SER A 44 -5.65 1.47 -9.31
CA SER A 44 -5.27 0.28 -8.55
C SER A 44 -6.48 -0.61 -8.32
N TYR A 45 -6.22 -1.90 -8.08
CA TYR A 45 -7.25 -2.91 -7.85
C TYR A 45 -6.83 -3.82 -6.70
N ASN A 46 -7.77 -4.14 -5.82
CA ASN A 46 -7.65 -5.25 -4.90
C ASN A 46 -8.26 -6.48 -5.57
N ALA A 47 -7.45 -7.51 -5.81
CA ALA A 47 -7.89 -8.74 -6.44
C ALA A 47 -7.31 -9.95 -5.73
N TYR A 48 -8.07 -11.03 -5.69
CA TYR A 48 -7.51 -12.35 -5.40
C TYR A 48 -6.59 -12.77 -6.56
N TRP A 49 -5.46 -13.41 -6.25
CA TRP A 49 -4.48 -13.80 -7.27
C TRP A 49 -5.11 -14.68 -8.37
N PHE A 50 -6.03 -15.58 -8.00
CA PHE A 50 -6.70 -16.47 -8.97
C PHE A 50 -7.67 -15.71 -9.88
N ALA A 51 -8.32 -14.65 -9.39
CA ALA A 51 -9.19 -13.81 -10.21
C ALA A 51 -8.36 -12.98 -11.19
N TRP A 52 -7.21 -12.46 -10.74
CA TRP A 52 -6.27 -11.77 -11.61
C TRP A 52 -5.81 -12.68 -12.77
N ALA A 53 -5.42 -13.93 -12.47
CA ALA A 53 -4.98 -14.87 -13.49
C ALA A 53 -6.05 -15.21 -14.53
N VAL A 54 -7.34 -15.19 -14.15
CA VAL A 54 -8.46 -15.38 -15.11
C VAL A 54 -8.59 -14.21 -16.08
N PHE A 55 -8.45 -12.97 -15.60
CA PHE A 55 -8.57 -11.77 -16.44
C PHE A 55 -7.30 -11.40 -17.20
N TYR A 56 -6.14 -11.82 -16.70
CA TYR A 56 -4.81 -11.57 -17.26
C TYR A 56 -4.06 -12.89 -17.47
N PRO A 57 -4.42 -13.68 -18.49
CA PRO A 57 -3.96 -15.06 -18.67
C PRO A 57 -2.46 -15.19 -18.93
N ASP A 58 -1.80 -14.12 -19.40
CA ASP A 58 -0.34 -14.10 -19.60
C ASP A 58 0.46 -13.93 -18.29
N THR A 59 -0.23 -13.72 -17.16
CA THR A 59 0.41 -13.60 -15.85
C THR A 59 1.07 -14.93 -15.47
N GLN A 60 2.40 -14.92 -15.29
CA GLN A 60 3.13 -16.09 -14.81
C GLN A 60 2.84 -16.34 -13.32
N ILE A 61 2.42 -17.57 -13.00
CA ILE A 61 2.19 -18.03 -11.62
C ILE A 61 3.33 -18.98 -11.25
N TYR A 62 3.97 -18.72 -10.11
CA TYR A 62 5.00 -19.59 -9.55
C TYR A 62 4.46 -20.33 -8.33
N SER A 63 4.84 -21.60 -8.19
CA SER A 63 4.61 -22.42 -6.99
C SER A 63 5.95 -22.87 -6.42
N ASP A 64 5.97 -23.19 -5.13
CA ASP A 64 7.15 -23.72 -4.42
C ASP A 64 7.62 -25.09 -4.93
#